data_AF-A0A920MD80-F1
#
_entry.id   AF-A0A920MD80-F1
#
_cell.length_a   1.000
_cell.length_b   1.000
_cell.length_c   1.000
_cell.angle_alpha   90.00
_cell.angle_beta   90.00
_cell.angle_gamma   90.00
#
_symmetry.space_group_name_H-M   'P 1'
#
loop_
_entity.id
_entity.type
_entity.pdbx_description
1 polymer ?
#
loop_
_entity_poly.entity_id
_entity_poly.type
_entity_poly.pdbx_seq_one_letter_code
_entity_poly.pdbx_strand_id
1 'polypeptide(L)'
;MFEIISLPSLVKSLGLDRKGENHLISLVGGGGKTTLLHALGKQLSGRTILTSTTKMGSDQNYDLRTLMKPDAKAIESITNNETVMIWKKIVGEKAIGVEKQTCDSWFSYVDHVVVEGRWI
;
A
#
# COMPACT_ATOMS: atom_id res chain seq x y z
N MET A 1 -15.88 22.50 12.87
CA MET A 1 -14.96 23.09 11.88
C MET A 1 -14.02 21.97 11.48
N PHE A 2 -13.97 21.60 10.19
CA PHE A 2 -13.03 20.59 9.71
C PHE A 2 -11.87 21.32 9.07
N GLU A 3 -10.65 20.99 9.48
CA GLU A 3 -9.43 21.48 8.83
C GLU A 3 -9.05 20.51 7.71
N ILE A 4 -8.81 21.05 6.52
CA ILE A 4 -8.35 20.25 5.38
C ILE A 4 -6.83 20.22 5.43
N ILE A 5 -6.25 19.03 5.59
CA ILE A 5 -4.82 18.80 5.47
C ILE A 5 -4.49 18.28 4.07
N SER A 6 -3.43 18.80 3.47
CA SER A 6 -2.90 18.26 2.20
C SER A 6 -2.18 16.93 2.45
N LEU A 7 -2.12 16.05 1.45
CA LEU A 7 -1.41 14.77 1.58
C LEU A 7 0.10 14.93 1.89
N PRO A 8 0.85 15.88 1.28
CA PRO A 8 2.23 16.13 1.68
C PRO A 8 2.37 16.56 3.14
N SER A 9 1.47 17.42 3.61
CA SER A 9 1.46 17.83 5.03
C SER A 9 1.16 16.65 5.94
N LEU A 10 0.24 15.75 5.55
CA LEU A 10 -0.05 14.53 6.30
C LEU A 10 1.17 13.62 6.41
N VAL A 11 1.88 13.38 5.30
CA VAL A 11 3.13 12.59 5.27
C VAL A 11 4.15 13.16 6.26
N LYS A 12 4.37 14.48 6.22
CA LYS A 12 5.31 15.16 7.11
C LYS A 12 4.88 15.12 8.57
N SER A 13 3.60 15.36 8.86
CA SER A 13 3.05 15.35 10.22
C SER A 13 3.13 13.96 10.87
N LEU A 14 2.99 12.91 10.08
CA LEU A 14 3.16 11.52 10.52
C LEU A 14 4.62 11.04 10.48
N GLY A 15 5.55 11.86 9.97
CA GLY A 15 6.97 11.52 9.86
C GLY A 15 7.28 10.45 8.82
N LEU A 16 6.40 10.26 7.82
CA LEU A 16 6.55 9.24 6.78
C LEU A 16 7.60 9.60 5.70
N ASP A 17 8.16 10.80 5.78
CA ASP A 17 9.22 11.33 4.90
C ASP A 17 10.63 11.20 5.49
N ARG A 18 10.77 10.59 6.68
CA ARG A 18 12.05 10.47 7.37
C ARG A 18 12.92 9.41 6.71
N LYS A 19 14.11 9.82 6.24
CA LYS A 19 15.08 8.90 5.64
C LYS A 19 15.55 7.86 6.66
N GLY A 20 15.56 6.60 6.24
CA GLY A 20 16.03 5.47 7.06
C GLY A 20 14.98 4.89 8.00
N GLU A 21 13.74 5.39 7.98
CA GLU A 21 12.61 4.78 8.65
C GLU A 21 11.76 4.00 7.63
N ASN A 22 11.44 2.75 7.95
CA ASN A 22 10.49 1.96 7.18
C ASN A 22 9.11 2.07 7.85
N HIS A 23 8.02 2.13 7.07
CA HIS A 23 6.67 2.23 7.62
C HIS A 23 5.70 1.14 7.12
N LEU A 24 5.05 0.44 8.06
CA LEU A 24 3.86 -0.38 7.82
C LEU A 24 2.62 0.42 8.22
N ILE A 25 1.81 0.80 7.24
CA ILE A 25 0.67 1.72 7.42
C ILE A 25 -0.62 0.97 7.13
N SER A 26 -1.53 0.91 8.11
CA SER A 26 -2.84 0.28 7.94
C SER A 26 -3.94 1.33 7.83
N LEU A 27 -4.67 1.31 6.71
CA LEU A 27 -5.86 2.13 6.48
C LEU A 27 -7.10 1.30 6.83
N VAL A 28 -7.88 1.80 7.78
CA VAL A 28 -9.02 1.09 8.39
C VAL A 28 -10.24 2.00 8.50
N GLY A 29 -11.44 1.39 8.59
CA GLY A 29 -12.71 2.12 8.67
C GLY A 29 -13.58 2.04 7.40
N GLY A 30 -14.62 2.86 7.36
CA GLY A 30 -15.58 2.91 6.25
C GLY A 30 -15.26 4.03 5.24
N GLY A 31 -15.43 3.75 3.95
CA GLY A 31 -15.28 4.74 2.87
C GLY A 31 -13.83 5.17 2.59
N GLY A 32 -13.53 5.59 1.36
CA GLY A 32 -12.31 6.31 0.99
C GLY A 32 -10.95 5.59 1.12
N LYS A 33 -10.87 4.42 1.77
CA LYS A 33 -9.60 3.73 2.03
C LYS A 33 -8.80 3.41 0.77
N THR A 34 -9.44 2.84 -0.25
CA THR A 34 -8.76 2.54 -1.52
C THR A 34 -8.25 3.82 -2.16
N THR A 35 -9.07 4.88 -2.23
CA THR A 35 -8.62 6.18 -2.76
C THR A 35 -7.44 6.73 -1.97
N LEU A 36 -7.48 6.69 -0.63
CA LEU A 36 -6.40 7.15 0.24
C LEU A 36 -5.15 6.26 0.11
N LEU A 37 -5.30 4.94 -0.05
CA LEU A 37 -4.21 3.99 -0.28
C LEU A 37 -3.36 4.43 -1.47
N HIS A 38 -4.02 4.70 -2.60
CA HIS A 38 -3.34 5.16 -3.81
C HIS A 38 -2.80 6.59 -3.67
N ALA A 39 -3.58 7.50 -3.08
CA ALA A 39 -3.19 8.90 -2.97
C ALA A 39 -1.98 9.09 -2.02
N LEU A 40 -1.99 8.40 -0.88
CA LEU A 40 -0.88 8.37 0.07
C LEU A 40 0.34 7.65 -0.52
N GLY A 41 0.15 6.51 -1.17
CA GLY A 41 1.23 5.75 -1.80
C GLY A 41 2.01 6.53 -2.87
N LYS A 42 1.39 7.53 -3.51
CA LYS A 42 2.05 8.46 -4.44
C LYS A 42 2.86 9.57 -3.76
N GLN A 43 2.66 9.80 -2.47
CA GLN A 43 3.41 10.80 -1.71
C GLN A 43 4.66 10.23 -1.03
N LEU A 44 4.74 8.90 -0.88
CA LEU A 44 5.85 8.25 -0.22
C LEU A 44 7.05 8.15 -1.16
N SER A 45 8.24 8.48 -0.65
CA SER A 45 9.51 8.26 -1.35
C SER A 45 10.01 6.84 -1.10
N GLY A 46 10.81 6.27 -2.00
CA GLY A 46 11.34 4.91 -1.82
C GLY A 46 10.46 3.82 -2.43
N ARG A 47 10.76 2.57 -2.10
CA ARG A 47 10.05 1.39 -2.61
C ARG A 47 8.76 1.21 -1.81
N THR A 48 7.63 1.27 -2.49
CA THR A 48 6.31 1.24 -1.85
C THR A 48 5.45 0.10 -2.37
N ILE A 49 4.90 -0.68 -1.45
CA ILE A 49 3.88 -1.69 -1.73
C ILE A 49 2.52 -1.17 -1.27
N LEU A 50 1.54 -1.21 -2.16
CA LEU A 50 0.13 -1.06 -1.83
C LEU A 50 -0.53 -2.43 -1.88
N THR A 51 -1.38 -2.73 -0.90
CA THR A 51 -2.13 -3.98 -0.88
C THR A 51 -3.42 -3.84 -0.07
N SER A 52 -4.19 -4.93 -0.01
CA SER A 52 -5.27 -5.11 0.93
C SER A 52 -5.16 -6.46 1.62
N THR A 53 -5.72 -6.57 2.82
CA THR A 53 -5.98 -7.86 3.50
C THR A 53 -7.39 -8.39 3.26
N THR A 54 -8.18 -7.69 2.43
CA THR A 54 -9.57 -8.04 2.12
C THR A 54 -9.78 -8.24 0.62
N LYS A 55 -10.89 -7.76 0.05
CA LYS A 55 -11.16 -7.80 -1.39
C LYS A 55 -11.36 -6.38 -1.88
N MET A 56 -10.83 -6.07 -3.06
CA MET A 56 -11.09 -4.83 -3.79
C MET A 56 -11.49 -5.12 -5.24
N GLY A 57 -11.97 -4.12 -5.98
CA GLY A 57 -12.18 -4.27 -7.42
C GLY A 57 -10.85 -4.54 -8.10
N SER A 58 -10.80 -5.49 -9.03
CA SER A 58 -9.55 -5.79 -9.79
C SER A 58 -9.13 -4.66 -10.72
N ASP A 59 -10.04 -3.75 -11.03
CA ASP A 59 -9.85 -2.49 -11.76
C ASP A 59 -9.30 -1.36 -10.86
N GLN A 60 -9.29 -1.53 -9.54
CA GLN A 60 -8.81 -0.53 -8.58
C GLN A 60 -7.30 -0.61 -8.37
N ASN A 61 -6.52 -0.76 -9.45
CA ASN A 61 -5.04 -0.67 -9.40
C ASN A 61 -4.51 0.71 -9.84
N TYR A 62 -5.35 1.56 -10.45
CA TYR A 62 -5.01 2.92 -10.90
C TYR A 62 -3.71 2.96 -11.74
N ASP A 63 -3.61 2.06 -12.72
CA ASP A 63 -2.47 1.91 -13.64
C ASP A 63 -1.13 1.56 -12.99
N LEU A 64 -1.13 1.21 -11.70
CA LEU A 64 0.08 0.73 -11.04
C LEU A 64 0.49 -0.65 -11.56
N ARG A 65 1.80 -0.88 -11.65
CA ARG A 65 2.36 -2.22 -11.86
C ARG A 65 1.80 -3.14 -10.78
N THR A 66 1.06 -4.15 -11.20
CA THR A 66 0.35 -5.07 -10.32
C THR A 66 1.06 -6.43 -10.31
N LEU A 67 1.50 -6.87 -9.14
CA LEU A 67 2.16 -8.16 -8.95
C LEU A 67 1.20 -9.14 -8.29
N MET A 68 1.05 -10.33 -8.90
CA MET A 68 0.18 -11.39 -8.41
C MET A 68 1.01 -12.45 -7.69
N LYS A 69 0.76 -12.63 -6.39
CA LYS A 69 1.48 -13.60 -5.53
C LYS A 69 3.01 -13.58 -5.77
N PRO A 70 3.67 -12.42 -5.66
CA PRO A 70 5.10 -12.30 -5.94
C PRO A 70 5.94 -13.13 -4.98
N ASP A 71 7.07 -13.63 -5.48
CA ASP A 71 8.15 -14.17 -4.66
C ASP A 71 9.10 -13.06 -4.19
N ALA A 72 10.10 -13.40 -3.37
CA ALA A 72 11.06 -12.43 -2.83
C ALA A 72 11.81 -11.67 -3.94
N LYS A 73 12.18 -12.34 -5.04
CA LYS A 73 12.89 -11.71 -6.17
C LYS A 73 12.03 -10.64 -6.85
N ALA A 74 10.73 -10.92 -7.02
CA ALA A 74 9.80 -9.94 -7.57
C ALA A 74 9.64 -8.73 -6.64
N ILE A 75 9.63 -8.92 -5.32
CA ILE A 75 9.64 -7.81 -4.35
C ILE A 75 10.95 -7.01 -4.42
N GLU A 76 12.09 -7.68 -4.49
CA GLU A 76 13.42 -7.05 -4.62
C GLU A 76 13.57 -6.26 -5.93
N SER A 77 12.80 -6.61 -6.96
CA SER A 77 12.78 -5.89 -8.25
C SER A 77 12.02 -4.55 -8.21
N ILE A 78 11.38 -4.21 -7.08
CA ILE A 78 10.76 -2.89 -6.90
C ILE A 78 11.88 -1.85 -6.81
N THR A 79 11.87 -0.93 -7.76
CA THR A 79 12.90 0.09 -7.92
C THR A 79 12.67 1.29 -7.00
N ASN A 80 13.71 2.08 -6.77
CA ASN A 80 13.60 3.25 -5.91
C ASN A 80 12.54 4.24 -6.43
N ASN A 81 11.70 4.78 -5.55
CA ASN A 81 10.54 5.61 -5.86
C ASN A 81 9.47 4.92 -6.73
N GLU A 82 9.44 3.59 -6.76
CA GLU A 82 8.40 2.83 -7.41
C GLU A 82 7.31 2.42 -6.40
N THR A 83 6.06 2.65 -6.79
CA THR A 83 4.88 2.18 -6.06
C THR A 83 4.21 1.07 -6.86
N VAL A 84 4.04 -0.10 -6.24
CA VAL A 84 3.41 -1.27 -6.87
C VAL A 84 2.15 -1.70 -6.11
N MET A 85 1.20 -2.30 -6.82
CA MET A 85 0.05 -2.97 -6.21
C MET A 85 0.32 -4.47 -6.11
N ILE A 86 0.02 -5.09 -4.97
CA ILE A 86 0.20 -6.53 -4.78
C ILE A 86 -1.09 -7.19 -4.30
N TRP A 87 -1.47 -8.27 -4.98
CA TRP A 87 -2.62 -9.11 -4.65
C TRP A 87 -2.27 -10.60 -4.66
N LYS A 88 -3.05 -11.40 -3.95
CA LYS A 88 -2.90 -12.86 -3.91
C LYS A 88 -3.38 -13.52 -5.20
N LYS A 89 -4.56 -13.12 -5.69
CA LYS A 89 -5.18 -13.63 -6.93
C LYS A 89 -6.33 -12.72 -7.36
N ILE A 90 -6.80 -12.88 -8.60
CA ILE A 90 -8.06 -12.29 -9.07
C ILE A 90 -9.10 -13.40 -9.18
N VAL A 91 -10.34 -13.11 -8.77
CA VAL A 91 -11.50 -14.01 -8.88
C VAL A 91 -12.67 -13.19 -9.42
N GLY A 92 -13.01 -13.36 -10.69
CA GLY A 92 -13.95 -12.49 -11.38
C GLY A 92 -13.45 -11.05 -11.37
N GLU A 93 -14.30 -10.12 -10.95
CA GLU A 93 -13.99 -8.67 -10.85
C GLU A 93 -13.34 -8.28 -9.51
N LYS A 94 -12.93 -9.26 -8.70
CA LYS A 94 -12.36 -9.02 -7.37
C LYS A 94 -10.90 -9.44 -7.31
N ALA A 95 -10.06 -8.49 -6.93
CA ALA A 95 -8.73 -8.77 -6.42
C ALA A 95 -8.84 -9.26 -4.96
N ILE A 96 -8.20 -10.39 -4.68
CA ILE A 96 -8.09 -10.96 -3.35
C ILE A 96 -6.77 -10.49 -2.74
N GLY A 97 -6.88 -9.84 -1.60
CA GLY A 97 -5.75 -9.40 -0.78
C GLY A 97 -4.91 -10.55 -0.21
N VAL A 98 -3.85 -10.17 0.49
CA VAL A 98 -2.89 -11.11 1.12
C VAL A 98 -3.18 -11.31 2.60
N GLU A 99 -2.58 -12.34 3.19
CA GLU A 99 -2.57 -12.53 4.64
C GLU A 99 -1.79 -11.42 5.36
N LYS A 100 -2.16 -11.10 6.61
CA LYS A 100 -1.49 -10.06 7.42
C LYS A 100 0.02 -10.34 7.56
N GLN A 101 0.37 -11.61 7.81
CA GLN A 101 1.75 -12.05 7.97
C GLN A 101 2.59 -11.84 6.69
N THR A 102 1.96 -11.81 5.53
CA THR A 102 2.64 -11.51 4.26
C THR A 102 3.04 -10.04 4.18
N CYS A 103 2.24 -9.13 4.74
CA CYS A 103 2.59 -7.70 4.80
C CYS A 103 3.83 -7.50 5.67
N ASP A 104 3.88 -8.20 6.81
CA ASP A 104 5.01 -8.11 7.76
C ASP A 104 6.31 -8.60 7.13
N SER A 105 6.27 -9.65 6.30
CA SER A 105 7.49 -10.18 5.67
C SER A 105 8.05 -9.24 4.59
N TRP A 106 7.20 -8.47 3.90
CA TRP A 106 7.65 -7.48 2.91
C TRP A 106 8.31 -6.26 3.53
N PHE A 107 8.00 -5.95 4.79
CA PHE A 107 8.57 -4.82 5.51
C PHE A 107 10.10 -4.87 5.63
N SER A 108 10.69 -6.06 5.50
CA SER A 108 12.15 -6.25 5.44
C SER A 108 12.77 -5.94 4.07
N TYR A 109 11.97 -5.80 3.02
CA TYR A 109 12.44 -5.63 1.64
C TYR A 109 12.20 -4.23 1.08
N VAL A 110 11.17 -3.53 1.56
CA VAL A 110 10.75 -2.22 1.04
C VAL A 110 10.65 -1.18 2.14
N ASP A 111 10.65 0.09 1.74
CA ASP A 111 10.62 1.22 2.66
C ASP A 111 9.20 1.42 3.23
N HIS A 112 8.17 1.17 2.41
CA HIS A 112 6.78 1.34 2.82
C HIS A 112 5.88 0.18 2.39
N VAL A 113 5.04 -0.27 3.32
CA VAL A 113 3.92 -1.18 3.04
C VAL A 113 2.64 -0.50 3.50
N VAL A 114 1.76 -0.14 2.57
CA VAL A 114 0.45 0.47 2.86
C VAL A 114 -0.64 -0.56 2.60
N VAL A 115 -1.45 -0.82 3.62
CA VAL A 115 -2.43 -1.91 3.63
C VAL A 115 -3.81 -1.35 3.85
N GLU A 116 -4.73 -1.61 2.91
CA GLU A 116 -6.16 -1.46 3.20
C GLU A 116 -6.67 -2.69 3.97
N GLY A 117 -7.18 -2.47 5.17
CA GLY A 117 -7.68 -3.54 6.03
C GLY A 117 -9.04 -3.26 6.66
N ARG A 118 -9.53 -4.28 7.36
CA ARG A 118 -10.55 -4.13 8.41
C ARG A 118 -9.91 -4.55 9.73
N TRP A 119 -10.19 -3.81 10.80
CA TRP A 119 -9.94 -4.32 12.14
C TRP A 119 -10.83 -5.55 12.35
N ILE A 120 -10.20 -6.67 12.71
CA ILE A 120 -10.79 -7.83 13.34
C ILE A 120 -10.03 -8.04 14.64
#